data_AF-A0A2V2EKT2-F1
#
_entry.id   AF-A0A2V2EKT2-F1
#
_cell.length_a   1.000
_cell.length_b   1.000
_cell.length_c   1.000
_cell.angle_alpha   90.00
_cell.angle_beta   90.00
_cell.angle_gamma   90.00
#
_symmetry.space_group_name_H-M   'P 1'
#
loop_
_entity.id
_entity.type
_entity.pdbx_description
1 polymer ?
#
loop_
_entity_poly.entity_id
_entity_poly.type
_entity_poly.pdbx_seq_one_letter_code
_entity_poly.pdbx_strand_id
1 'polypeptide(L)'
;MTAWIVFLVYMEIYSVGVTVLAKKSGMQRYGLCLIPFVSFFFVDRITGGFSVCGIRVRSMGKLVVKLAIVCLFATVYAYWGLAHLAADDSAPLVQVMWVPAAFSMVVFWLATVFSAVRILFLFRANFRLDWLVCALFVTVPFLFMFIPNRGERVGKSAAQSA
;
A
#
# COMPACT_ATOMS: atom_id res chain seq x y z
N MET A 1 18.08 -6.80 10.79
CA MET A 1 17.86 -5.40 11.17
C MET A 1 17.63 -4.43 10.00
N THR A 2 17.62 -4.86 8.73
CA THR A 2 17.48 -3.97 7.56
C THR A 2 16.06 -3.92 6.96
N ALA A 3 15.20 -4.89 7.29
CA ALA A 3 13.86 -5.03 6.68
C ALA A 3 12.92 -3.85 7.00
N TRP A 4 12.99 -3.27 8.21
CA TRP A 4 12.14 -2.15 8.60
C TRP A 4 12.51 -0.84 7.87
N ILE A 5 13.79 -0.64 7.57
CA ILE A 5 14.27 0.52 6.78
C ILE A 5 13.70 0.43 5.36
N VAL A 6 13.85 -0.73 4.72
CA VAL A 6 13.32 -0.98 3.37
C VAL A 6 11.81 -0.78 3.32
N PHE A 7 11.09 -1.25 4.35
CA PHE A 7 9.65 -1.05 4.47
C PHE A 7 9.25 0.42 4.62
N LEU A 8 9.94 1.19 5.46
CA LEU A 8 9.66 2.62 5.65
C LEU A 8 9.95 3.43 4.39
N VAL A 9 11.12 3.22 3.78
CA VAL A 9 11.48 3.85 2.50
C VAL A 9 10.43 3.52 1.44
N TYR A 10 9.99 2.27 1.36
CA TYR A 10 8.92 1.87 0.44
C TYR A 10 7.62 2.62 0.71
N MET A 11 7.18 2.68 1.97
CA MET A 11 5.95 3.39 2.34
C MET A 11 6.00 4.88 1.96
N GLU A 12 7.16 5.53 2.15
CA GLU A 12 7.39 6.92 1.75
C GLU A 12 7.27 7.09 0.22
N ILE A 13 7.93 6.23 -0.56
CA ILE A 13 7.85 6.31 -2.04
C ILE A 13 6.40 6.09 -2.50
N TYR A 14 5.70 5.11 -1.92
CA TYR A 14 4.28 4.86 -2.21
C TYR A 14 3.41 6.08 -1.87
N SER A 15 3.63 6.67 -0.70
CA SER A 15 2.94 7.87 -0.22
C SER A 15 3.15 9.08 -1.14
N VAL A 16 4.37 9.29 -1.63
CA VAL A 16 4.68 10.31 -2.63
C VAL A 16 3.92 10.04 -3.93
N GLY A 17 3.89 8.80 -4.43
CA GLY A 17 3.13 8.43 -5.62
C GLY A 17 1.63 8.71 -5.48
N VAL A 18 1.03 8.34 -4.35
CA VAL A 18 -0.38 8.62 -4.03
C VAL A 18 -0.63 10.12 -3.88
N THR A 19 0.32 10.88 -3.32
CA THR A 19 0.23 12.35 -3.20
C THR A 19 0.16 13.01 -4.56
N VAL A 20 1.05 12.61 -5.49
CA VAL A 20 1.05 13.11 -6.88
C VAL A 20 -0.28 12.77 -7.55
N LEU A 21 -0.77 11.55 -7.39
CA LEU A 21 -2.05 11.12 -7.95
C LEU A 21 -3.24 11.90 -7.38
N ALA A 22 -3.25 12.15 -6.06
CA ALA A 22 -4.28 12.93 -5.39
C ALA A 22 -4.28 14.40 -5.87
N LYS A 23 -3.10 14.99 -6.05
CA LYS A 23 -2.92 16.33 -6.63
C LYS A 23 -3.47 16.38 -8.06
N LYS A 24 -3.12 15.41 -8.91
CA LYS A 24 -3.62 15.29 -10.29
C LYS A 24 -5.13 15.05 -10.38
N SER A 25 -5.69 14.40 -9.37
CA SER A 25 -7.13 14.12 -9.28
C SER A 25 -7.95 15.31 -8.76
N GLY A 26 -7.31 16.43 -8.38
CA GLY A 26 -7.98 17.62 -7.85
C GLY A 26 -8.51 17.44 -6.42
N MET A 27 -7.99 16.48 -5.65
CA MET A 27 -8.44 16.23 -4.28
C MET A 27 -7.96 17.32 -3.33
N GLN A 28 -8.87 17.85 -2.50
CA GLN A 28 -8.51 18.75 -1.41
C GLN A 28 -7.71 18.00 -0.33
N ARG A 29 -6.77 18.71 0.33
CA ARG A 29 -5.88 18.19 1.39
C ARG A 29 -4.87 17.12 0.94
N TYR A 30 -4.40 17.16 -0.31
CA TYR A 30 -3.36 16.26 -0.84
C TYR A 30 -2.06 16.27 -0.02
N GLY A 31 -1.72 17.36 0.67
CA GLY A 31 -0.52 17.44 1.51
C GLY A 31 -0.51 16.46 2.68
N LEU A 32 -1.69 15.99 3.12
CA LEU A 32 -1.78 14.95 4.16
C LEU A 32 -1.33 13.57 3.65
N CYS A 33 -1.29 13.36 2.32
CA CYS A 33 -0.83 12.10 1.74
C CYS A 33 0.68 11.89 1.89
N LEU A 34 1.47 12.93 2.22
CA LEU A 34 2.90 12.80 2.55
C LEU A 34 3.13 12.03 3.84
N ILE A 35 2.11 11.92 4.70
CA ILE A 35 2.19 11.06 5.88
C ILE A 35 1.89 9.64 5.39
N PRO A 36 2.82 8.67 5.49
CA PRO A 36 2.70 7.40 4.79
C PRO A 36 1.44 6.62 5.13
N PHE A 37 1.08 6.57 6.41
CA PHE A 37 -0.14 5.91 6.87
C PHE A 37 -1.43 6.59 6.39
N VAL A 38 -1.41 7.91 6.24
CA VAL A 38 -2.56 8.69 5.81
C VAL A 38 -2.81 8.50 4.31
N SER A 39 -1.75 8.29 3.53
CA SER A 39 -1.83 8.02 2.09
C SER A 39 -2.78 6.86 1.78
N PHE A 40 -2.79 5.79 2.59
CA PHE A 40 -3.65 4.63 2.42
C PHE A 40 -5.15 4.92 2.60
N PHE A 41 -5.51 5.95 3.39
CA PHE A 41 -6.91 6.39 3.51
C PHE A 41 -7.37 7.23 2.31
N PHE A 42 -6.43 7.85 1.58
CA PHE A 42 -6.74 8.59 0.36
C PHE A 42 -6.92 7.67 -0.85
N VAL A 43 -6.19 6.55 -0.89
CA VAL A 43 -6.37 5.49 -1.89
C VAL A 43 -7.82 5.00 -1.93
N ASP A 44 -8.47 4.88 -0.76
CA ASP A 44 -9.87 4.46 -0.66
C ASP A 44 -10.82 5.43 -1.40
N ARG A 45 -10.53 6.74 -1.31
CA ARG A 45 -11.31 7.78 -2.00
C ARG A 45 -11.12 7.76 -3.51
N ILE A 46 -9.95 7.32 -3.98
CA ILE A 46 -9.63 7.23 -5.42
C ILE A 46 -10.21 5.95 -6.02
N THR A 47 -10.09 4.82 -5.31
CA THR A 47 -10.47 3.50 -5.83
C THR A 47 -11.92 3.11 -5.59
N GLY A 48 -12.57 3.69 -4.56
CA GLY A 48 -13.89 3.28 -4.09
C GLY A 48 -13.90 1.89 -3.43
N GLY A 49 -12.72 1.34 -3.12
CA GLY A 49 -12.51 -0.03 -2.67
C GLY A 49 -12.06 -0.97 -3.79
N PHE A 50 -11.45 -2.09 -3.40
CA PHE A 50 -10.93 -3.11 -4.33
C PHE A 50 -11.16 -4.52 -3.79
N SER A 51 -11.08 -5.53 -4.66
CA SER A 51 -11.21 -6.94 -4.28
C SER A 51 -9.84 -7.60 -4.34
N VAL A 52 -9.44 -8.27 -3.26
CA VAL A 52 -8.23 -9.09 -3.19
C VAL A 52 -8.69 -10.54 -3.07
N CYS A 53 -8.43 -11.36 -4.10
CA CYS A 53 -8.79 -12.79 -4.11
C CYS A 53 -10.26 -13.08 -3.70
N GLY A 54 -11.21 -12.23 -4.11
CA GLY A 54 -12.64 -12.36 -3.78
C GLY A 54 -13.08 -11.62 -2.51
N ILE A 55 -12.15 -11.16 -1.67
CA ILE A 55 -12.44 -10.39 -0.46
C ILE A 55 -12.45 -8.90 -0.79
N ARG A 56 -13.59 -8.23 -0.58
CA ARG A 56 -13.73 -6.79 -0.82
C ARG A 56 -13.08 -5.99 0.31
N VAL A 57 -11.95 -5.35 0.01
CA VAL A 57 -11.30 -4.36 0.87
C VAL A 57 -11.98 -3.01 0.67
N ARG A 58 -12.85 -2.63 1.62
CA ARG A 58 -13.55 -1.33 1.61
C ARG A 58 -12.68 -0.18 2.10
N SER A 59 -11.67 -0.46 2.93
CA SER A 59 -10.73 0.54 3.38
C SER A 59 -9.34 -0.04 3.60
N MET A 60 -8.40 0.38 2.76
CA MET A 60 -7.00 0.02 2.81
C MET A 60 -6.36 0.60 4.07
N GLY A 61 -6.66 1.84 4.45
CA GLY A 61 -6.16 2.43 5.69
C GLY A 61 -6.55 1.59 6.92
N LYS A 62 -7.81 1.16 7.02
CA LYS A 62 -8.26 0.26 8.11
C LYS A 62 -7.57 -1.11 8.07
N LEU A 63 -7.31 -1.65 6.88
CA LEU A 63 -6.58 -2.91 6.73
C LEU A 63 -5.15 -2.76 7.26
N VAL A 64 -4.42 -1.73 6.82
CA VAL A 64 -3.05 -1.46 7.26
C VAL A 64 -2.97 -1.29 8.77
N VAL A 65 -3.91 -0.54 9.38
CA VAL A 65 -3.96 -0.37 10.84
C VAL A 65 -4.14 -1.72 11.56
N LYS A 66 -5.04 -2.58 11.09
CA LYS A 66 -5.24 -3.91 11.69
C LYS A 66 -3.99 -4.77 11.59
N LEU A 67 -3.34 -4.79 10.43
CA LEU A 67 -2.10 -5.55 10.21
C LEU A 67 -0.95 -5.02 11.08
N ALA A 68 -0.84 -3.69 11.22
CA ALA A 68 0.15 -3.07 12.10
C ALA A 68 -0.07 -3.47 13.56
N ILE A 69 -1.32 -3.49 14.03
CA ILE A 69 -1.66 -3.94 15.38
C ILE A 69 -1.25 -5.41 15.59
N VAL A 70 -1.58 -6.30 14.64
CA VAL A 70 -1.20 -7.72 14.72
C VAL A 70 0.33 -7.89 14.78
N CYS A 71 1.08 -7.20 13.91
CA CYS A 71 2.54 -7.20 13.94
C CYS A 71 3.09 -6.67 15.28
N LEU A 72 2.51 -5.60 15.81
CA LEU A 72 2.94 -5.00 17.08
C LEU A 72 2.72 -5.96 18.24
N PHE A 73 1.54 -6.58 18.34
CA PHE A 73 1.26 -7.60 19.37
C PHE A 73 2.22 -8.79 19.26
N ALA A 74 2.42 -9.34 18.07
CA ALA A 74 3.35 -10.44 17.85
C ALA A 74 4.79 -10.09 18.28
N THR A 75 5.23 -8.87 17.94
CA THR A 75 6.58 -8.38 18.27
C THR A 75 6.73 -8.15 19.78
N VAL A 76 5.77 -7.48 20.42
CA VAL A 76 5.78 -7.23 21.87
C VAL A 76 5.76 -8.55 22.63
N TYR A 77 4.95 -9.52 22.20
CA TYR A 77 4.87 -10.83 22.83
C TYR A 77 6.16 -11.64 22.65
N ALA A 78 6.80 -11.55 21.48
CA ALA A 78 8.11 -12.14 21.24
C ALA A 78 9.20 -11.54 22.13
N TYR A 79 9.24 -10.21 22.28
CA TYR A 79 10.18 -9.53 23.18
C TYR A 79 9.92 -9.85 24.65
N TRP A 80 8.64 -9.91 25.04
CA TRP A 80 8.27 -10.31 26.39
C TRP A 80 8.78 -11.72 26.70
N GLY A 81 8.61 -12.67 25.77
CA GLY A 81 9.10 -14.02 25.90
C GLY A 81 10.63 -14.12 25.99
N LEU A 82 11.36 -13.34 25.19
CA LEU A 82 12.83 -13.25 25.28
C LEU A 82 13.31 -12.71 26.64
N ALA A 83 12.53 -11.85 27.29
CA ALA A 83 12.92 -11.25 28.57
C ALA A 83 12.52 -12.09 29.80
N HIS A 84 11.51 -12.96 29.69
CA HIS A 84 10.91 -13.64 30.85
C HIS A 84 10.92 -15.17 30.80
N LEU A 85 11.21 -15.79 29.65
CA LEU A 85 11.28 -17.25 29.51
C LEU A 85 12.73 -17.73 29.48
N ALA A 86 12.91 -19.01 29.83
CA ALA A 86 14.19 -19.69 29.62
C ALA A 86 14.53 -19.73 28.12
N ALA A 87 15.83 -19.78 27.80
CA ALA A 87 16.32 -19.73 26.42
C ALA A 87 15.67 -20.80 25.53
N ASP A 88 15.46 -22.00 26.07
CA ASP A 88 14.88 -23.16 25.36
C ASP A 88 13.41 -22.94 24.95
N ASP A 89 12.64 -22.19 25.74
CA ASP A 89 11.22 -21.88 25.45
C ASP A 89 11.05 -20.57 24.67
N SER A 90 11.99 -19.64 24.81
CA SER A 90 11.91 -18.32 24.18
C SER A 90 12.12 -18.37 22.65
N ALA A 91 13.06 -19.21 22.17
CA ALA A 91 13.37 -19.35 20.75
C ALA A 91 12.18 -19.87 19.91
N PRO A 92 11.48 -20.96 20.29
CA PRO A 92 10.30 -21.41 19.56
C PRO A 92 9.16 -20.40 19.63
N LEU A 93 9.00 -19.67 20.75
CA LEU A 93 7.98 -18.63 20.85
C LEU A 93 8.20 -17.50 19.82
N VAL A 94 9.44 -17.05 19.66
CA VAL A 94 9.79 -16.03 18.65
C VAL A 94 9.48 -16.53 17.24
N GLN A 95 9.79 -17.79 16.93
CA GLN A 95 9.48 -18.39 15.62
C GLN A 95 7.98 -18.46 15.37
N VAL A 96 7.19 -18.85 16.37
CA VAL A 96 5.72 -18.87 16.25
C VAL A 96 5.18 -17.46 16.03
N MET A 97 5.71 -16.45 16.72
CA MET A 97 5.30 -15.05 16.56
C MET A 97 5.74 -14.43 15.21
N TRP A 98 6.72 -15.03 14.52
CA TRP A 98 7.04 -14.65 13.15
C TRP A 98 5.94 -15.00 12.15
N VAL A 99 5.12 -16.02 12.42
CA VAL A 99 4.01 -16.43 11.53
C VAL A 99 2.98 -15.32 11.32
N PRO A 100 2.34 -14.74 12.37
CA PRO A 100 1.38 -13.66 12.18
C PRO A 100 2.01 -12.39 11.60
N ALA A 101 3.29 -12.12 11.89
CA ALA A 101 4.02 -10.99 11.33
C ALA A 101 4.27 -11.16 9.82
N ALA A 102 4.77 -12.32 9.41
CA ALA A 102 4.98 -12.65 8.00
C ALA A 102 3.67 -12.69 7.22
N PHE A 103 2.61 -13.27 7.79
CA PHE A 103 1.28 -13.28 7.19
C PHE A 103 0.77 -11.86 6.96
N SER A 104 0.93 -10.97 7.96
CA SER A 104 0.53 -9.57 7.84
C SER A 104 1.29 -8.83 6.73
N MET A 105 2.60 -9.10 6.58
CA MET A 105 3.40 -8.55 5.48
C MET A 105 2.91 -9.02 4.10
N VAL A 106 2.59 -10.31 3.95
CA VAL A 106 2.08 -10.85 2.68
C VAL A 106 0.72 -10.26 2.33
N VAL A 107 -0.19 -10.13 3.30
CA VAL A 107 -1.50 -9.50 3.08
C VAL A 107 -1.35 -8.02 2.71
N PHE A 108 -0.46 -7.29 3.38
CA PHE A 108 -0.15 -5.90 3.04
C PHE A 108 0.41 -5.77 1.62
N TRP A 109 1.32 -6.68 1.25
CA TRP A 109 1.91 -6.74 -0.08
C TRP A 109 0.82 -6.94 -1.15
N LEU A 110 -0.01 -7.98 -1.00
CA LEU A 110 -1.12 -8.24 -1.92
C LEU A 110 -2.07 -7.04 -2.02
N ALA A 111 -2.49 -6.48 -0.89
CA ALA A 111 -3.39 -5.32 -0.86
C ALA A 111 -2.83 -4.14 -1.66
N THR A 112 -1.51 -3.92 -1.60
CA THR A 112 -0.86 -2.82 -2.31
C THR A 112 -0.78 -3.07 -3.82
N VAL A 113 -0.50 -4.31 -4.25
CA VAL A 113 -0.54 -4.69 -5.67
C VAL A 113 -1.93 -4.51 -6.25
N PHE A 114 -2.96 -5.06 -5.61
CA PHE A 114 -4.34 -4.98 -6.10
C PHE A 114 -4.86 -3.54 -6.11
N SER A 115 -4.47 -2.74 -5.13
CA SER A 115 -4.78 -1.31 -5.11
C SER A 115 -4.15 -0.58 -6.29
N ALA A 116 -2.86 -0.83 -6.56
CA ALA A 116 -2.14 -0.22 -7.67
C ALA A 116 -2.73 -0.60 -9.03
N VAL A 117 -3.04 -1.89 -9.24
CA VAL A 117 -3.71 -2.38 -10.46
C VAL A 117 -5.07 -1.72 -10.63
N ARG A 118 -5.85 -1.57 -9.54
CA ARG A 118 -7.15 -0.89 -9.59
C ARG A 118 -7.01 0.58 -9.98
N ILE A 119 -6.00 1.27 -9.48
CA ILE A 119 -5.69 2.65 -9.87
C ILE A 119 -5.34 2.70 -11.37
N LEU A 120 -4.41 1.88 -11.85
CA LEU A 120 -4.03 1.82 -13.27
C LEU A 120 -5.25 1.59 -14.17
N PHE A 121 -6.13 0.66 -13.77
CA PHE A 121 -7.39 0.39 -14.46
C PHE A 121 -8.31 1.62 -14.51
N LEU A 122 -8.51 2.31 -13.39
CA LEU A 122 -9.34 3.52 -13.32
C LEU A 122 -8.80 4.65 -14.21
N PHE A 123 -7.49 4.74 -14.36
CA PHE A 123 -6.85 5.76 -15.19
C PHE A 123 -6.64 5.31 -16.66
N ARG A 124 -7.13 4.12 -17.07
CA ARG A 124 -6.99 3.53 -18.42
C ARG A 124 -5.53 3.34 -18.87
N ALA A 125 -4.60 3.17 -17.93
CA ALA A 125 -3.21 2.88 -18.20
C ALA A 125 -2.93 1.37 -18.05
N ASN A 126 -3.62 0.54 -18.85
CA ASN A 126 -3.44 -0.91 -18.81
C ASN A 126 -2.28 -1.33 -19.74
N PHE A 127 -1.44 -2.24 -19.28
CA PHE A 127 -0.36 -2.86 -20.06
C PHE A 127 -0.42 -4.38 -19.84
N ARG A 128 0.04 -5.20 -20.79
CA ARG A 128 -0.05 -6.68 -20.71
C ARG A 128 0.59 -7.33 -19.47
N LEU A 129 1.42 -6.61 -18.73
CA LEU A 129 2.17 -7.08 -17.55
C LEU A 129 1.96 -6.16 -16.34
N ASP A 130 0.88 -5.37 -16.33
CA ASP A 130 0.51 -4.44 -15.25
C ASP A 130 0.51 -5.09 -13.86
N TRP A 131 0.00 -6.30 -13.70
CA TRP A 131 0.07 -7.01 -12.41
C TRP A 131 1.50 -7.35 -11.97
N LEU A 132 2.37 -7.75 -12.91
CA LEU A 132 3.75 -8.15 -12.63
C LEU A 132 4.62 -6.93 -12.32
N VAL A 133 4.36 -5.82 -13.01
CA VAL A 133 4.99 -4.51 -12.73
C VAL A 133 4.50 -3.95 -11.39
N CYS A 134 3.23 -4.15 -11.01
CA CYS A 134 2.75 -3.78 -9.68
C CYS A 134 3.32 -4.67 -8.58
N ALA A 135 3.50 -5.97 -8.85
CA ALA A 135 4.11 -6.93 -7.95
C ALA A 135 5.61 -6.68 -7.73
N LEU A 136 6.27 -5.91 -8.60
CA LEU A 136 7.68 -5.52 -8.44
C LEU A 136 7.89 -4.33 -7.49
N PHE A 137 6.82 -3.72 -6.95
CA PHE A 137 6.77 -2.68 -5.91
C PHE A 137 7.45 -1.34 -6.23
N VAL A 138 8.63 -1.34 -6.85
CA VAL A 138 9.46 -0.15 -7.12
C VAL A 138 8.84 0.76 -8.17
N THR A 139 8.10 0.21 -9.12
CA THR A 139 7.57 0.91 -10.30
C THR A 139 6.20 1.57 -10.06
N VAL A 140 5.44 1.14 -9.05
CA VAL A 140 4.07 1.62 -8.78
C VAL A 140 3.99 3.14 -8.58
N PRO A 141 4.79 3.76 -7.68
CA PRO A 141 4.74 5.20 -7.47
C PRO A 141 5.25 6.01 -8.68
N PHE A 142 6.21 5.48 -9.45
CA PHE A 142 6.64 6.09 -10.71
C PHE A 142 5.53 6.05 -11.76
N LEU A 143 4.83 4.92 -11.90
CA LEU A 143 3.68 4.81 -12.81
C LEU A 143 2.61 5.84 -12.49
N PHE A 144 2.34 6.12 -11.20
CA PHE A 144 1.39 7.15 -10.79
C PHE A 144 1.81 8.57 -11.20
N MET A 145 3.12 8.85 -11.27
CA MET A 145 3.61 10.13 -11.78
C MET A 145 3.39 10.30 -13.29
N PHE A 146 3.40 9.22 -14.07
CA PHE A 146 3.19 9.27 -15.53
C PHE A 146 1.72 9.21 -15.95
N ILE A 147 0.79 9.00 -15.01
CA ILE A 147 -0.65 9.04 -15.31
C ILE A 147 -1.05 10.46 -15.79
N PRO A 148 -1.70 10.62 -16.97
CA PRO A 148 -2.10 11.91 -17.51
C PRO A 148 -3.13 12.62 -16.62
N ASN A 149 -3.04 13.96 -16.57
CA ASN A 149 -3.89 14.75 -15.70
C ASN A 149 -5.36 14.65 -16.13
N ARG A 150 -6.31 14.60 -15.18
CA ARG A 150 -7.74 14.53 -15.54
C ARG A 150 -8.18 15.77 -16.34
N GLY A 151 -7.56 16.92 -16.07
CA GLY A 151 -7.74 18.16 -16.85
C GLY A 151 -7.19 18.10 -18.28
N GLU A 152 -6.10 17.35 -18.53
CA GLU A 152 -5.56 17.18 -19.89
C GLU A 152 -6.43 16.28 -20.76
N ARG A 153 -7.16 15.33 -20.16
CA ARG A 153 -8.14 14.50 -20.90
C ARG A 153 -9.33 15.30 -21.39
N VAL A 154 -9.81 16.27 -20.61
CA VAL A 154 -10.89 17.17 -21.04
C VAL A 154 -10.40 18.06 -22.17
N GLY A 155 -9.18 18.60 -22.07
CA GLY A 155 -8.58 19.41 -23.15
C GLY A 155 -8.35 18.63 -24.44
N LYS A 156 -7.82 17.40 -24.37
CA LYS A 156 -7.60 16.55 -25.56
C LYS A 156 -8.90 16.04 -26.19
N SER A 157 -9.91 15.71 -25.38
CA SER A 157 -11.22 15.30 -25.90
C SER A 157 -11.96 16.46 -26.55
N ALA A 158 -11.82 17.69 -26.05
CA ALA A 158 -12.39 18.89 -26.66
C ALA A 158 -11.66 19.30 -27.95
N ALA A 159 -10.33 19.13 -28.00
CA ALA A 159 -9.51 19.42 -29.17
C ALA A 159 -9.63 18.37 -30.29
N GLN A 160 -10.13 17.16 -29.99
CA GLN A 160 -10.45 16.14 -31.00
C GLN A 160 -11.88 16.22 -31.53
N SER A 161 -12.73 17.08 -30.94
CA SER A 161 -14.12 17.31 -31.34
C SER A 161 -14.36 18.69 -31.97
N ALA A 162 -13.29 19.45 -32.24
CA ALA A 162 -13.30 20.72 -32.96
C ALA A 162 -12.53 20.54 -34.28
#